data_AF-A0A3M0ZQB8-F1
#
_entry.id   AF-A0A3M0ZQB8-F1
#
_cell.length_a   1.000
_cell.length_b   1.000
_cell.length_c   1.000
_cell.angle_alpha   90.00
_cell.angle_beta   90.00
_cell.angle_gamma   90.00
#
_symmetry.space_group_name_H-M   'P 1'
#
loop_
_entity.id
_entity.type
_entity.pdbx_description
1 polymer ?
#
loop_
_entity_poly.entity_id
_entity_poly.type
_entity_poly.pdbx_seq_one_letter_code
_entity_poly.pdbx_strand_id
1 'polypeptide(L)'
;MTKKRIGILTGGGDCPGLNAVIRGITKAAINQYGYEVIGFYDGFLGMIEGRFDILNDPKVSGILTLGGTILGSSNKADPFQYAVKQPDGSIKTEDVSDQCM
;
A
#
# COMPACT_ATOMS: atom_id res chain seq x y z
N MET A 1 -5.04 -3.70 -25.04
CA MET A 1 -3.73 -3.18 -24.58
C MET A 1 -3.68 -3.28 -23.07
N THR A 2 -2.59 -3.78 -22.51
CA THR A 2 -2.38 -3.85 -21.06
C THR A 2 -2.15 -2.43 -20.51
N LYS A 3 -3.00 -2.01 -19.57
CA LYS A 3 -2.88 -0.72 -18.89
C LYS A 3 -1.69 -0.80 -17.92
N LYS A 4 -0.78 0.18 -17.96
CA LYS A 4 0.33 0.23 -16.98
C LYS A 4 -0.24 0.48 -15.58
N ARG A 5 0.42 -0.10 -14.58
CA ARG A 5 0.00 -0.07 -13.17
C ARG A 5 1.07 0.54 -12.27
N ILE A 6 0.64 1.25 -11.24
CA ILE A 6 1.49 1.78 -10.17
C ILE A 6 0.94 1.27 -8.84
N GLY A 7 1.80 0.67 -8.01
CA GLY A 7 1.50 0.34 -6.62
C GLY A 7 1.91 1.48 -5.68
N ILE A 8 1.07 1.81 -4.70
CA ILE A 8 1.34 2.79 -3.64
C ILE A 8 1.09 2.10 -2.30
N LEU A 9 2.06 2.21 -1.40
CA LEU A 9 1.92 1.82 0.00
C LEU A 9 2.57 2.90 0.87
N THR A 10 2.08 3.05 2.10
CA THR A 10 2.70 3.91 3.11
C THR A 10 3.27 3.02 4.21
N GLY A 11 4.60 3.01 4.35
CA GLY A 11 5.31 2.26 5.37
C GLY A 11 5.88 3.17 6.45
N GLY A 12 6.09 2.63 7.65
CA GLY A 12 6.68 3.36 8.78
C GLY A 12 5.67 4.16 9.58
N GLY A 13 6.10 5.28 10.17
CA GLY A 13 5.24 6.17 10.94
C GLY A 13 4.39 7.07 10.05
N ASP A 14 3.19 7.42 10.51
CA ASP A 14 2.31 8.33 9.78
C ASP A 14 2.77 9.80 9.90
N CYS A 15 2.57 10.59 8.84
CA CYS A 15 3.06 11.96 8.74
C CYS A 15 2.04 12.85 8.00
N PRO A 16 1.83 14.11 8.40
CA PRO A 16 1.00 15.05 7.65
C PRO A 16 1.43 15.15 6.18
N GLY A 17 0.46 15.01 5.27
CA GLY A 17 0.68 15.19 3.83
C GLY A 17 0.76 13.91 3.00
N LEU A 18 0.78 12.72 3.61
CA LEU A 18 0.77 11.46 2.86
C LEU A 18 -0.48 11.32 1.96
N ASN A 19 -1.64 11.76 2.44
CA ASN A 19 -2.86 11.83 1.62
C ASN A 19 -2.72 12.76 0.41
N ALA A 20 -1.96 13.84 0.53
CA ALA A 20 -1.69 14.72 -0.61
C ALA A 20 -0.80 14.05 -1.66
N VAL A 21 0.19 13.28 -1.23
CA VAL A 21 1.05 12.47 -2.12
C VAL A 21 0.24 11.40 -2.84
N ILE A 22 -0.54 10.60 -2.11
CA ILE A 22 -1.41 9.55 -2.67
C ILE A 22 -2.36 10.16 -3.72
N ARG A 23 -3.01 11.28 -3.39
CA ARG A 23 -3.90 11.98 -4.33
C ARG A 23 -3.15 12.49 -5.55
N GLY A 24 -2.00 13.13 -5.36
CA GLY A 24 -1.19 13.72 -6.44
C GLY A 24 -0.78 12.67 -7.47
N ILE A 25 -0.21 11.55 -6.99
CA ILE A 25 0.21 10.43 -7.84
C ILE A 25 -1.01 9.84 -8.55
N THR A 26 -2.09 9.56 -7.81
CA THR A 26 -3.29 8.91 -8.38
C THR A 26 -3.94 9.76 -9.47
N LYS A 27 -4.13 11.05 -9.23
CA LYS A 27 -4.75 11.97 -10.20
C LYS A 27 -3.87 12.14 -11.44
N ALA A 28 -2.55 12.24 -11.29
CA ALA A 28 -1.64 12.33 -12.42
C ALA A 28 -1.63 11.03 -13.25
N ALA A 29 -1.49 9.87 -12.59
CA ALA A 29 -1.49 8.55 -13.21
C ALA A 29 -2.76 8.31 -14.05
N ILE A 30 -3.93 8.61 -13.50
CA ILE A 30 -5.21 8.41 -14.19
C ILE A 30 -5.37 9.42 -15.33
N ASN A 31 -5.22 10.72 -15.06
CA ASN A 31 -5.65 11.77 -15.99
C ASN A 31 -4.62 12.09 -17.08
N GLN A 32 -3.33 11.92 -16.82
CA GLN A 32 -2.27 12.28 -17.77
C GLN A 32 -1.72 11.06 -18.51
N TYR A 33 -1.66 9.91 -17.83
CA TYR A 33 -0.99 8.72 -18.37
C TYR A 33 -1.94 7.57 -18.67
N GLY A 34 -3.21 7.65 -18.24
CA GLY A 34 -4.16 6.57 -18.39
C GLY A 34 -3.71 5.29 -17.67
N TYR A 35 -3.01 5.41 -16.54
CA TYR A 35 -2.54 4.29 -15.73
C TYR A 35 -3.60 3.86 -14.70
N GLU A 36 -3.44 2.67 -14.15
CA GLU A 36 -4.20 2.19 -13.00
C GLU A 36 -3.34 2.26 -11.75
N VAL A 37 -3.93 2.64 -10.62
CA VAL A 37 -3.22 2.81 -9.36
C VAL A 37 -3.79 1.85 -8.34
N ILE A 38 -2.90 1.07 -7.73
CA ILE A 38 -3.19 0.10 -6.68
C ILE A 38 -2.70 0.69 -5.36
N GLY A 39 -3.58 0.83 -4.38
CA GLY A 39 -3.22 1.24 -3.02
C GLY A 39 -3.20 0.02 -2.11
N PHE A 40 -2.07 -0.28 -1.47
CA PHE A 40 -1.94 -1.36 -0.50
C PHE A 40 -2.16 -0.83 0.91
N TYR A 41 -3.00 -1.53 1.67
CA TYR A 41 -3.30 -1.14 3.04
C TYR A 41 -2.17 -1.54 4.00
N ASP A 42 -1.95 -0.74 5.04
CA ASP A 42 -1.00 -1.02 6.12
C ASP A 42 0.42 -1.37 5.63
N GLY A 43 0.89 -0.66 4.61
CA GLY A 43 2.25 -0.80 4.09
C GLY A 43 2.54 -2.19 3.52
N PHE A 44 3.71 -2.73 3.85
CA PHE A 44 4.12 -4.06 3.38
C PHE A 44 3.25 -5.20 3.91
N LEU A 45 2.57 -5.01 5.04
CA LEU A 45 1.71 -6.05 5.60
C LEU A 45 0.54 -6.34 4.65
N GLY A 46 -0.18 -5.32 4.20
CA GLY A 46 -1.26 -5.55 3.24
C GLY A 46 -0.76 -5.98 1.87
N MET A 47 0.47 -5.63 1.48
CA MET A 47 1.07 -6.15 0.25
C MET A 47 1.29 -7.67 0.32
N ILE A 48 1.75 -8.19 1.47
CA ILE A 48 1.90 -9.63 1.72
C ILE A 48 0.54 -10.32 1.82
N GLU A 49 -0.44 -9.70 2.50
CA GLU A 49 -1.77 -10.27 2.73
C GLU A 49 -2.74 -10.09 1.55
N GLY A 50 -2.31 -9.47 0.45
CA GLY A 50 -3.16 -9.16 -0.70
C GLY A 50 -4.28 -8.15 -0.38
N ARG A 51 -4.10 -7.32 0.65
CA ARG A 51 -5.02 -6.24 1.01
C ARG A 51 -4.69 -4.96 0.26
N PHE A 52 -5.34 -4.82 -0.89
CA PHE A 52 -5.22 -3.64 -1.73
C PHE A 52 -6.56 -3.23 -2.32
N ASP A 53 -6.58 -2.03 -2.89
CA ASP A 53 -7.72 -1.53 -3.64
C ASP A 53 -7.27 -0.68 -4.83
N ILE A 54 -8.09 -0.65 -5.89
CA ILE A 54 -7.85 0.24 -7.03
C ILE A 54 -8.25 1.66 -6.63
N LEU A 55 -7.26 2.57 -6.62
CA LEU A 55 -7.47 3.99 -6.37
C LEU A 55 -7.99 4.65 -7.64
N ASN A 56 -9.20 5.21 -7.54
CA ASN A 56 -9.85 5.95 -8.61
C ASN A 56 -10.14 7.39 -8.15
N ASP A 57 -10.64 8.22 -9.07
CA ASP A 57 -10.86 9.64 -8.84
C ASP A 57 -11.73 9.93 -7.58
N PRO A 58 -12.87 9.22 -7.36
CA PRO A 58 -13.65 9.35 -6.14
C PRO A 58 -12.90 8.98 -4.86
N LYS A 59 -12.12 7.88 -4.86
CA LYS A 59 -11.43 7.37 -3.65
C LYS A 59 -10.33 8.30 -3.14
N VAL A 60 -9.77 9.15 -4.01
CA VAL A 60 -8.76 10.14 -3.62
C VAL A 60 -9.31 11.57 -3.59
N SER A 61 -10.63 11.74 -3.69
CA SER A 61 -11.30 13.03 -3.54
C SER A 61 -11.55 13.33 -2.07
N GLY A 62 -11.42 14.60 -1.66
CA GLY A 62 -11.68 15.03 -0.28
C GLY A 62 -10.66 14.61 0.77
N ILE A 63 -9.64 13.81 0.42
CA ILE A 63 -8.69 13.24 1.41
C ILE A 63 -7.62 14.23 1.91
N LEU A 64 -7.51 15.41 1.29
CA LEU A 64 -6.46 16.39 1.63
C LEU A 64 -6.58 16.96 3.05
N THR A 65 -7.78 16.97 3.61
CA THR A 65 -8.05 17.44 4.97
C THR A 65 -7.97 16.33 6.01
N LEU A 66 -7.79 15.08 5.58
CA LEU A 66 -7.69 13.94 6.49
C LEU A 66 -6.28 13.83 7.04
N GLY A 67 -6.19 13.64 8.35
CA GLY A 67 -4.96 13.29 9.03
C GLY A 67 -4.46 11.93 8.56
N GLY A 68 -3.15 11.76 8.64
CA GLY A 68 -2.50 10.50 8.37
C GLY A 68 -2.51 10.05 6.91
N THR A 69 -2.76 8.76 6.69
CA THR A 69 -2.87 8.12 5.38
C THR A 69 -4.14 7.27 5.23
N ILE A 70 -4.89 7.44 4.14
CA ILE A 70 -6.08 6.64 3.81
C ILE A 70 -5.79 5.16 3.57
N LEU A 71 -4.52 4.81 3.37
CA LEU A 71 -4.07 3.43 3.21
C LEU A 71 -3.63 2.81 4.55
N GLY A 72 -3.54 3.57 5.63
CA GLY A 72 -2.92 3.09 6.86
C GLY A 72 -1.43 2.80 6.70
N SER A 73 -0.75 2.47 7.79
CA SER A 73 0.68 2.17 7.77
C SER A 73 1.01 1.08 8.78
N SER A 74 1.93 0.20 8.41
CA SER A 74 2.54 -0.76 9.31
C SER A 74 4.06 -0.62 9.25
N ASN A 75 4.70 -0.80 10.40
CA ASN A 75 6.14 -0.88 10.55
C ASN A 75 6.61 -2.27 11.01
N LYS A 76 5.72 -3.27 10.95
CA LYS A 76 5.96 -4.62 11.52
C LYS A 76 6.23 -5.70 10.47
N ALA A 77 6.07 -5.37 9.19
CA ALA A 77 6.21 -6.33 8.10
C ALA A 77 7.37 -5.95 7.19
N ASP A 78 8.21 -6.95 6.94
CA ASP A 78 9.26 -6.95 5.93
C ASP A 78 9.03 -8.21 5.08
N PRO A 79 8.73 -8.09 3.76
CA PRO A 79 8.53 -9.24 2.89
C PRO A 79 9.71 -10.20 2.84
N PHE A 80 10.93 -9.71 3.05
CA PHE A 80 12.13 -10.55 3.01
C PHE A 80 12.40 -11.25 4.34
N GLN A 81 11.80 -10.79 5.44
CA GLN A 81 12.01 -11.29 6.81
C GLN A 81 10.67 -11.33 7.58
N TYR A 82 9.65 -11.96 7.00
CA TYR A 82 8.31 -11.96 7.57
C TYR A 82 8.19 -12.93 8.74
N ALA A 83 7.63 -12.46 9.86
CA ALA A 83 7.49 -13.25 11.07
C ALA A 83 6.29 -14.21 10.97
N VAL A 84 6.57 -15.51 10.83
CA VAL A 84 5.57 -16.58 10.75
C VAL A 84 5.53 -17.34 12.08
N LYS A 85 4.32 -17.46 12.65
CA LYS A 85 4.09 -18.27 13.85
C LYS A 85 3.95 -19.73 13.48
N GLN A 86 4.83 -20.56 14.02
CA GLN A 86 4.86 -22.00 13.79
C GLN A 86 3.79 -22.71 14.66
N PRO A 87 3.40 -23.96 14.32
CA PRO A 87 2.42 -24.73 15.10
C PRO A 87 2.81 -24.95 16.57
N ASP A 88 4.11 -24.96 16.88
CA ASP A 88 4.66 -25.09 18.23
C ASP A 88 4.66 -23.76 19.03
N GLY A 89 4.21 -22.66 18.42
CA GLY A 89 4.15 -21.34 19.01
C GLY A 89 5.42 -20.49 18.86
N SER A 90 6.50 -21.04 18.29
CA SER A 90 7.72 -20.29 17.98
C SER A 90 7.51 -19.32 16.80
N ILE A 91 8.35 -18.28 16.70
CA ILE A 91 8.36 -17.34 15.59
C ILE A 91 9.60 -17.62 14.74
N LYS A 92 9.40 -17.81 13.44
CA LYS A 92 10.48 -17.93 12.46
C LYS A 92 10.33 -16.85 11.40
N THR A 93 11.43 -16.34 10.88
CA THR A 93 11.41 -15.44 9.72
C THR A 93 11.46 -16.25 8.42
N GLU A 94 10.63 -15.86 7.47
CA GLU A 94 10.57 -16.45 6.13
C GLU A 94 10.57 -15.34 5.07
N ASP A 95 11.20 -15.61 3.93
CA ASP A 95 11.10 -14.74 2.76
C ASP A 95 9.78 -15.06 2.03
N VAL A 96 8.89 -14.07 1.99
CA VAL A 96 7.58 -14.14 1.36
C VAL A 96 7.45 -13.11 0.22
N SER A 97 8.57 -12.56 -0.26
CA SER A 97 8.57 -11.53 -1.30
C SER A 97 7.91 -12.00 -2.60
N ASP A 98 8.03 -13.28 -2.95
CA ASP A 98 7.37 -13.90 -4.11
C ASP A 98 5.83 -14.02 -3.94
N GLN A 99 5.31 -13.81 -2.73
CA GLN A 99 3.87 -13.84 -2.43
C GLN A 99 3.23 -12.46 -2.50
N CYS A 100 4.05 -11.40 -2.53
CA CYS A 100 3.58 -10.04 -2.67
C CYS A 100 2.93 -9.81 -4.04
N MET A 101 1.88 -8.99 -4.06
CA MET A 101 1.19 -8.59 -5.30
C MET A 101 1.66 -7.24 -5.83
#